data_AF-A0A1D8AE05-F1
#
_entry.id   AF-A0A1D8AE05-F1
#
_cell.length_a   1.000
_cell.length_b   1.000
_cell.length_c   1.000
_cell.angle_alpha   90.00
_cell.angle_beta   90.00
_cell.angle_gamma   90.00
#
_symmetry.space_group_name_H-M   'P 1'
#
loop_
_entity.id
_entity.type
_entity.pdbx_description
1 polymer ?
#
loop_
_entity_poly.entity_id
_entity_poly.type
_entity_poly.pdbx_seq_one_letter_code
_entity_poly.pdbx_strand_id
1 'polypeptide(L)'
;MNDRVTADQRFAVIYNVDAAKAAAGTPLSEFLHCIHPDDLPLVQSQINNAVRYGDHYQSEYRIFDRRGEIRWISAQGRAVLDATGSCIRFPGVCFDITINKKIEAEREGTDSRPR
;
A
#
# COMPACT_ATOMS: atom_id res chain seq x y z
N MET A 1 11.17 7.45 -17.27
CA MET A 1 10.14 7.14 -16.25
C MET A 1 10.74 7.47 -14.89
N ASN A 2 10.20 8.47 -14.19
CA ASN A 2 10.62 8.75 -12.82
C ASN A 2 9.89 7.77 -11.90
N ASP A 3 10.54 6.65 -11.58
CA ASP A 3 10.00 5.62 -10.69
C ASP A 3 10.15 5.98 -9.19
N ARG A 4 10.28 7.27 -8.91
CA ARG A 4 10.53 7.83 -7.57
C ARG A 4 9.22 8.28 -6.97
N VAL A 5 8.88 7.69 -5.83
CA VAL A 5 7.72 8.04 -5.01
C VAL A 5 8.17 8.94 -3.88
N THR A 6 7.54 10.10 -3.77
CA THR A 6 7.66 10.97 -2.60
C THR A 6 6.50 10.72 -1.66
N ALA A 7 6.78 10.40 -0.40
CA ALA A 7 5.76 10.12 0.60
C ALA A 7 6.03 10.89 1.90
N ASP A 8 5.00 11.04 2.74
CA ASP A 8 5.15 11.67 4.04
C ASP A 8 5.84 10.75 5.07
N GLN A 9 6.15 11.29 6.24
CA GLN A 9 6.83 10.55 7.30
C GLN A 9 6.00 9.35 7.81
N ARG A 10 4.67 9.46 7.86
CA ARG A 10 3.80 8.40 8.39
C ARG A 10 3.78 7.21 7.44
N PHE A 11 3.67 7.47 6.15
CA PHE A 11 3.77 6.47 5.10
C PHE A 11 5.13 5.78 5.14
N ALA A 12 6.23 6.54 5.19
CA ALA A 12 7.57 5.97 5.25
C ALA A 12 7.75 5.01 6.44
N VAL A 13 7.24 5.39 7.63
CA VAL A 13 7.31 4.53 8.83
C VAL A 13 6.56 3.21 8.64
N ILE A 14 5.39 3.23 8.00
CA ILE A 14 4.57 2.02 7.77
C ILE A 14 5.29 1.02 6.87
N TYR A 15 5.93 1.50 5.79
CA TYR A 15 6.62 0.64 4.83
C TYR A 15 8.09 0.37 5.18
N ASN A 16 8.51 0.69 6.41
CA ASN A 16 9.91 0.56 6.86
C ASN A 16 10.93 1.34 6.02
N VAL A 17 10.48 2.40 5.35
CA VAL A 17 11.34 3.28 4.55
C VAL A 17 11.79 4.46 5.41
N ASP A 18 13.03 4.91 5.21
CA ASP A 18 13.53 6.12 5.85
C ASP A 18 12.74 7.35 5.38
N ALA A 19 12.23 8.14 6.33
CA ALA A 19 11.38 9.28 6.02
C ALA A 19 12.11 10.39 5.23
N ALA A 20 13.41 10.59 5.45
CA ALA A 20 14.19 11.56 4.68
C ALA A 20 14.40 11.07 3.24
N LYS A 21 14.64 9.78 3.05
CA LYS A 21 14.70 9.18 1.70
C LYS A 21 13.34 9.28 1.00
N ALA A 22 12.26 8.91 1.69
CA ALA A 22 10.90 9.00 1.15
C ALA A 22 10.52 10.43 0.75
N ALA A 23 10.94 11.44 1.51
CA ALA A 23 10.74 12.85 1.13
C ALA A 23 11.59 13.27 -0.08
N ALA A 24 12.80 12.73 -0.23
CA ALA A 24 13.71 12.99 -1.36
C ALA A 24 13.35 12.21 -2.64
N GLY A 25 12.37 11.32 -2.58
CA GLY A 25 11.95 10.46 -3.69
C GLY A 25 12.72 9.15 -3.72
N THR A 26 12.11 8.10 -3.18
CA THR A 26 12.63 6.73 -3.12
C THR A 26 12.00 5.89 -4.23
N PRO A 27 12.71 4.92 -4.83
CA PRO A 27 12.10 3.98 -5.77
C PRO A 27 10.88 3.29 -5.18
N LEU A 28 9.83 3.10 -5.98
CA LEU A 28 8.63 2.36 -5.56
C LEU A 28 8.97 0.97 -5.01
N SER A 29 9.96 0.29 -5.60
CA SER A 29 10.44 -1.03 -5.19
C SER A 29 10.80 -1.11 -3.70
N GLU A 30 11.31 -0.03 -3.12
CA GLU A 30 11.69 0.00 -1.70
C GLU A 30 10.47 -0.13 -0.78
N PHE A 31 9.35 0.48 -1.17
CA PHE A 31 8.08 0.35 -0.45
C PHE A 31 7.44 -1.03 -0.65
N LEU A 32 7.72 -1.67 -1.79
CA LEU A 32 7.19 -3.00 -2.10
C LEU A 32 7.91 -4.12 -1.32
N HIS A 33 9.13 -3.88 -0.80
CA HIS A 33 9.91 -4.90 -0.09
C HIS A 33 9.25 -5.42 1.20
N CYS A 34 8.46 -4.60 1.89
CA CYS A 34 7.77 -5.04 3.09
C CYS A 34 6.41 -5.70 2.81
N ILE A 35 5.93 -5.69 1.56
CA ILE A 35 4.65 -6.29 1.19
C ILE A 35 4.79 -7.82 1.17
N HIS A 36 3.74 -8.50 1.60
CA HIS A 36 3.69 -9.95 1.56
C HIS A 36 3.86 -10.46 0.12
N PRO A 37 4.71 -11.47 -0.13
CA PRO A 37 5.02 -11.93 -1.49
C PRO A 37 3.80 -12.37 -2.29
N ASP A 38 2.77 -12.92 -1.64
CA ASP A 38 1.51 -13.29 -2.29
C ASP A 38 0.70 -12.08 -2.80
N ASP A 39 0.81 -10.94 -2.11
CA ASP A 39 0.03 -9.74 -2.42
C ASP A 39 0.80 -8.79 -3.35
N LEU A 40 2.13 -8.94 -3.41
CA LEU A 40 3.04 -8.12 -4.21
C LEU A 40 2.64 -8.01 -5.69
N PRO A 41 2.32 -9.11 -6.43
CA PRO A 41 1.96 -9.02 -7.85
C PRO A 41 0.68 -8.21 -8.08
N LEU A 42 -0.30 -8.36 -7.19
CA LEU A 42 -1.57 -7.64 -7.26
C LEU A 42 -1.35 -6.15 -7.03
N VAL A 43 -0.63 -5.79 -5.96
CA VAL A 43 -0.33 -4.40 -5.61
C VAL A 43 0.44 -3.71 -6.73
N GLN A 44 1.47 -4.38 -7.27
CA GLN A 44 2.27 -3.82 -8.36
C GLN A 44 1.44 -3.59 -9.62
N SER A 45 0.55 -4.53 -9.97
CA SER A 45 -0.37 -4.37 -11.11
C SER A 45 -1.33 -3.19 -10.91
N GLN A 46 -1.87 -3.03 -9.71
CA GLN A 46 -2.81 -1.94 -9.41
C GLN A 46 -2.14 -0.57 -9.41
N ILE A 47 -0.93 -0.46 -8.85
CA ILE A 47 -0.15 0.79 -8.90
C ILE A 47 0.18 1.14 -10.35
N ASN A 48 0.63 0.17 -11.15
CA ASN A 48 0.92 0.38 -12.57
C ASN A 48 -0.31 0.88 -13.33
N ASN A 49 -1.49 0.32 -13.07
CA ASN A 49 -2.73 0.79 -13.67
C ASN A 49 -3.07 2.21 -13.23
N ALA A 50 -2.98 2.52 -11.93
CA ALA A 50 -3.27 3.85 -11.43
C ALA A 50 -2.31 4.90 -12.04
N VAL A 51 -1.01 4.61 -12.07
CA VAL A 51 0.02 5.48 -12.68
C VAL A 51 -0.18 5.65 -14.18
N ARG A 52 -0.67 4.62 -14.89
CA ARG A 52 -0.87 4.66 -16.34
C ARG A 52 -2.15 5.37 -16.75
N TYR A 53 -3.24 5.18 -16.00
CA TYR A 53 -4.57 5.67 -16.36
C TYR A 53 -5.03 6.88 -15.54
N GLY A 54 -4.29 7.25 -14.48
CA GLY A 54 -4.73 8.31 -13.57
C GLY A 54 -5.88 7.87 -12.65
N ASP A 55 -6.09 6.57 -12.54
CA ASP A 55 -7.25 5.99 -11.87
C ASP A 55 -7.12 5.97 -10.34
N HIS A 56 -8.26 5.75 -9.68
CA HIS A 56 -8.28 5.55 -8.24
C HIS A 56 -7.61 4.22 -7.90
N TYR A 57 -6.60 4.27 -7.03
CA TYR A 57 -5.97 3.11 -6.45
C TYR A 57 -6.64 2.82 -5.11
N GLN A 58 -7.09 1.59 -4.92
CA GLN A 58 -7.61 1.10 -3.65
C GLN A 58 -7.24 -0.38 -3.51
N SER A 59 -6.42 -0.69 -2.52
CA SER A 59 -5.94 -2.05 -2.30
C SER A 59 -5.79 -2.35 -0.81
N GLU A 60 -6.19 -3.56 -0.40
CA GLU A 60 -5.95 -4.11 0.92
C GLU A 60 -4.93 -5.24 0.80
N TYR A 61 -3.82 -5.13 1.52
CA TYR A 61 -2.74 -6.12 1.45
C TYR A 61 -1.99 -6.22 2.77
N ARG A 62 -1.23 -7.30 2.89
CA ARG A 62 -0.42 -7.60 4.06
C ARG A 62 0.98 -7.02 3.90
N ILE A 63 1.50 -6.45 4.98
CA ILE A 63 2.90 -6.03 5.10
C ILE A 63 3.56 -6.67 6.31
N PHE A 64 4.88 -6.74 6.30
CA PHE A 64 5.71 -7.05 7.45
C PHE A 64 6.16 -5.75 8.13
N ASP A 65 5.78 -5.59 9.40
CA ASP A 65 6.30 -4.51 10.25
C ASP A 65 7.79 -4.75 10.58
N ARG A 66 8.46 -3.78 11.21
CA ARG A 66 9.86 -3.86 11.70
C ARG A 66 10.15 -5.08 12.55
N ARG A 67 9.12 -5.67 13.15
CA ARG A 67 9.19 -6.88 13.98
C ARG A 67 9.01 -8.18 13.20
N GLY A 68 8.70 -8.12 11.90
CA GLY A 68 8.35 -9.26 11.06
C GLY A 68 6.90 -9.74 11.22
N GLU A 69 6.08 -9.00 11.96
CA GLU A 69 4.66 -9.31 12.15
C GLU A 69 3.82 -8.87 10.95
N ILE A 70 2.81 -9.68 10.61
CA ILE A 70 1.88 -9.36 9.53
C ILE A 70 0.88 -8.30 9.99
N ARG A 71 0.81 -7.20 9.22
CA ARG A 71 -0.19 -6.15 9.36
C ARG A 71 -1.00 -6.00 8.09
N TRP A 72 -2.29 -5.75 8.23
CA TRP A 72 -3.16 -5.44 7.11
C TRP A 72 -3.22 -3.94 6.89
N ILE A 73 -2.89 -3.50 5.69
CA ILE A 73 -2.93 -2.11 5.28
C ILE A 73 -3.98 -1.94 4.19
N SER A 74 -4.88 -0.99 4.38
CA SER A 74 -5.75 -0.48 3.32
C SER A 74 -5.12 0.79 2.77
N ALA A 75 -4.67 0.75 1.52
CA ALA A 75 -4.07 1.89 0.84
C ALA A 75 -5.02 2.41 -0.24
N GLN A 76 -5.27 3.71 -0.23
CA GLN A 76 -6.10 4.38 -1.22
C GLN A 76 -5.41 5.63 -1.73
N GLY A 77 -5.49 5.91 -3.03
CA GLY A 77 -4.83 7.05 -3.64
C GLY A 77 -5.32 7.34 -5.04
N ARG A 78 -4.81 8.40 -5.65
CA ARG A 78 -5.08 8.69 -7.05
C ARG A 78 -3.83 9.26 -7.69
N ALA A 79 -3.48 8.72 -8.86
CA ALA A 79 -2.44 9.31 -9.68
C ALA A 79 -2.93 10.62 -10.29
N VAL A 80 -2.12 11.66 -10.13
CA VAL A 80 -2.26 12.93 -10.81
C VAL A 80 -1.34 12.89 -12.02
N LEU A 81 -1.94 12.80 -13.20
CA LEU A 81 -1.23 12.87 -14.47
C LEU A 81 -1.09 14.33 -14.92
N ASP A 82 0.02 14.65 -15.58
CA ASP A 82 0.16 15.90 -16.32
C ASP A 82 -0.53 15.83 -17.70
N ALA A 83 -0.47 16.93 -18.45
CA ALA A 83 -1.04 17.02 -19.80
C ALA A 83 -0.39 16.07 -20.82
N THR A 84 0.76 15.46 -20.49
CA THR A 84 1.45 14.47 -21.32
C THR A 84 1.09 13.03 -20.97
N GLY A 85 0.26 12.83 -19.94
CA GLY A 85 -0.08 11.51 -19.40
C GLY A 85 0.98 10.94 -18.45
N SER A 86 1.93 11.76 -17.99
CA SER A 86 2.95 11.35 -17.02
C SER A 86 2.46 11.57 -15.60
N CYS A 87 2.56 10.56 -14.74
CA CYS A 87 2.22 10.71 -13.32
C CYS A 87 3.22 11.64 -12.64
N ILE A 88 2.74 12.80 -12.19
CA ILE A 88 3.56 13.80 -11.48
C ILE A 88 3.43 13.66 -9.97
N ARG A 89 2.30 13.15 -9.46
CA ARG A 89 2.06 12.92 -8.03
C ARG A 89 1.10 11.77 -7.81
N PHE A 90 1.30 11.06 -6.71
CA PHE A 90 0.41 10.00 -6.26
C PHE A 90 0.00 10.22 -4.80
N PRO A 91 -0.84 11.25 -4.51
CA PRO A 91 -1.37 11.42 -3.17
C PRO A 91 -2.20 10.20 -2.78
N GLY A 92 -1.88 9.62 -1.64
CA GLY A 92 -2.59 8.49 -1.07
C GLY A 92 -2.54 8.50 0.44
N VAL A 93 -3.45 7.74 1.03
CA VAL A 93 -3.55 7.46 2.46
C VAL A 93 -3.47 5.95 2.66
N CYS A 94 -2.86 5.55 3.77
CA CYS A 94 -2.82 4.16 4.20
C CYS A 94 -3.36 4.06 5.62
N PHE A 95 -4.19 3.05 5.85
CA PHE A 95 -4.82 2.76 7.13
C PHE A 95 -4.43 1.36 7.59
N ASP A 96 -3.97 1.24 8.84
CA ASP A 96 -3.77 -0.06 9.47
C ASP A 96 -5.15 -0.64 9.85
N ILE A 97 -5.58 -1.65 9.12
CA ILE A 97 -6.87 -2.34 9.31
C ILE A 97 -6.67 -3.71 9.97
N THR A 98 -5.50 -3.97 10.59
CA THR A 98 -5.20 -5.25 11.25
C THR A 98 -6.22 -5.59 12.31
N ILE A 99 -6.66 -4.60 13.10
CA ILE A 99 -7.69 -4.79 14.13
C ILE A 99 -9.04 -5.15 13.48
N ASN A 100 -9.41 -4.46 12.40
CA ASN A 100 -10.67 -4.71 11.70
C ASN A 100 -10.71 -6.15 11.15
N LYS A 101 -9.62 -6.61 10.52
CA LYS A 101 -9.51 -7.98 10.00
C LYS A 101 -9.53 -9.04 11.11
N LYS A 102 -8.94 -8.76 12.28
CA LYS A 102 -9.02 -9.66 13.43
C LYS A 102 -10.47 -9.80 13.93
N ILE A 103 -11.17 -8.68 14.08
CA ILE A 103 -12.58 -8.67 14.51
C ILE A 103 -13.48 -9.37 13.48
N GLU A 104 -13.22 -9.19 12.18
CA GLU A 104 -13.94 -9.87 11.10
C GLU A 104 -13.74 -11.40 11.16
N ALA A 105 -12.49 -11.86 11.28
CA ALA A 105 -12.17 -13.28 11.39
C ALA A 105 -12.79 -13.94 12.65
N GLU A 106 -12.86 -13.22 13.78
CA GLU A 106 -13.52 -13.69 14.99
C GLU A 106 -15.04 -13.85 14.81
N ARG A 107 -15.67 -12.96 14.02
CA ARG A 107 -17.10 -13.05 13.71
C ARG A 107 -17.42 -14.21 12.77
N GLU A 108 -16.61 -14.41 11.73
CA GLU A 108 -16.78 -15.50 10.77
C GLU A 108 -16.49 -16.88 11.38
N GLY A 109 -15.55 -16.96 12.34
CA GLY A 109 -15.26 -18.20 13.07
C GLY A 109 -16.38 -18.68 14.01
N THR A 110 -17.39 -17.85 14.29
CA THR A 110 -18.49 -18.20 15.21
C THR A 110 -19.73 -18.74 14.49
N ASP A 111 -19.83 -18.61 13.16
CA ASP A 111 -20.98 -19.12 12.38
C ASP A 111 -20.83 -20.61 11.98
N SER A 112 -19.66 -21.21 12.18
CA SER A 112 -19.43 -22.64 11.94
C SER A 112 -19.78 -23.50 13.17
N ARG A 113 -21.01 -23.40 13.69
CA ARG A 113 -21.58 -24.48 14.51
C ARG A 113 -22.39 -25.40 13.60
N PRO A 114 -21.93 -26.62 13.28
CA PRO A 114 -22.75 -27.58 12.57
C PRO A 114 -23.98 -27.88 13.45
N ARG A 115 -25.16 -27.79 12.82
CA ARG A 115 -26.42 -28.30 13.37
C ARG A 115 -26.39 -29.80 13.53
#